data_AF-A0A376UFS7-F1
#
_entry.id   AF-A0A376UFS7-F1
#
_cell.length_a   1.000
_cell.length_b   1.000
_cell.length_c   1.000
_cell.angle_alpha   90.00
_cell.angle_beta   90.00
_cell.angle_gamma   90.00
#
_symmetry.space_group_name_H-M   'P 1'
#
loop_
_entity.id
_entity.type
_entity.pdbx_description
1 polymer ?
#
loop_
_entity_poly.entity_id
_entity_poly.type
_entity_poly.pdbx_seq_one_letter_code
_entity_poly.pdbx_strand_id
1 'polypeptide(L)'
;MRHSVLFATAFATLISTQTFAADLPGKGITVNPVQSTITEETFQTLLVSRALEKLGYTVNKPSEVDYNVGYTSLASGDATFTAVNWTPLHDNMYEAAGGDKKFYREGVFVNGAAQGYLIDKKTADQYKITNIAQLKDPKIAKLFDTNGDGKADLTGCNPGWGCEGAINHQLARV
;
A
#
# COMPACT_ATOMS: atom_id res chain seq x y z
N MET A 1 -1.93 -52.35 -71.93
CA MET A 1 -0.45 -52.43 -71.97
C MET A 1 0.12 -51.58 -70.84
N ARG A 2 0.92 -52.22 -69.96
CA ARG A 2 2.13 -51.70 -69.27
C ARG A 2 2.03 -50.31 -68.59
N HIS A 3 1.92 -50.24 -67.27
CA HIS A 3 2.97 -50.37 -66.22
C HIS A 3 3.48 -49.00 -65.72
N SER A 4 3.51 -48.88 -64.38
CA SER A 4 4.37 -48.00 -63.58
C SER A 4 3.93 -46.53 -63.53
N VAL A 5 3.83 -45.85 -62.39
CA VAL A 5 4.76 -45.78 -61.27
C VAL A 5 3.99 -45.38 -60.00
N LEU A 6 4.04 -46.21 -58.97
CA LEU A 6 3.91 -45.81 -57.57
C LEU A 6 5.15 -44.99 -57.17
N PHE A 7 4.97 -44.02 -56.27
CA PHE A 7 5.95 -43.16 -55.58
C PHE A 7 5.91 -41.69 -55.97
N ALA A 8 5.02 -40.93 -55.32
CA ALA A 8 5.34 -39.58 -54.87
C ALA A 8 4.85 -39.44 -53.42
N THR A 9 5.81 -39.75 -52.55
CA THR A 9 5.84 -39.68 -51.10
C THR A 9 5.11 -38.45 -50.54
N ALA A 10 4.30 -38.69 -49.51
CA ALA A 10 3.65 -37.67 -48.70
C ALA A 10 4.68 -36.64 -48.18
N PHE A 11 4.55 -35.39 -48.62
CA PHE A 11 5.22 -34.24 -48.00
C PHE A 11 4.22 -33.53 -47.07
N ALA A 12 3.72 -34.28 -46.09
CA ALA A 12 2.94 -33.73 -44.99
C ALA A 12 3.85 -33.67 -43.76
N THR A 13 3.77 -32.54 -43.04
CA THR A 13 4.32 -32.28 -41.70
C THR A 13 5.83 -32.02 -41.59
N LEU A 14 6.20 -30.74 -41.49
CA LEU A 14 7.10 -30.17 -40.46
C LEU A 14 7.43 -28.69 -40.79
N ILE A 15 6.41 -27.81 -40.71
CA ILE A 15 6.71 -26.42 -40.33
C ILE A 15 6.70 -26.44 -38.80
N SER A 16 7.82 -26.85 -38.21
CA SER A 16 8.08 -26.57 -36.80
C SER A 16 8.26 -25.06 -36.68
N THR A 17 7.18 -24.34 -36.40
CA THR A 17 7.30 -22.98 -35.86
C THR A 17 8.18 -23.09 -34.63
N GLN A 18 9.41 -22.58 -34.69
CA GLN A 18 10.21 -22.39 -33.50
C GLN A 18 9.44 -21.40 -32.64
N THR A 19 8.71 -21.92 -31.65
CA THR A 19 8.11 -21.10 -30.61
C THR A 19 9.27 -20.57 -29.78
N PHE A 20 9.80 -19.40 -30.15
CA PHE A 20 10.63 -18.65 -29.22
C PHE A 20 9.77 -18.39 -27.99
N ALA A 21 10.27 -18.78 -26.82
CA ALA A 21 9.64 -18.40 -25.57
C ALA A 21 9.49 -16.87 -25.60
N ALA A 22 8.26 -16.38 -25.46
CA ALA A 22 8.02 -14.96 -25.37
C ALA A 22 8.85 -14.42 -24.19
N ASP A 23 9.64 -13.38 -24.43
CA ASP A 23 10.35 -12.72 -23.36
C ASP A 23 9.35 -12.30 -22.27
N LEU A 24 9.73 -12.49 -21.00
CA LEU A 24 8.90 -12.06 -19.89
C LEU A 24 8.65 -10.54 -19.98
N PRO A 25 7.44 -10.07 -19.62
CA PRO A 25 7.03 -8.68 -19.86
C PRO A 25 7.91 -7.64 -19.15
N GLY A 26 8.60 -8.03 -18.07
CA GLY A 26 9.49 -7.14 -17.32
C GLY A 26 10.95 -7.13 -17.76
N LYS A 27 11.34 -7.94 -18.75
CA LYS A 27 12.76 -8.09 -19.13
C LYS A 27 13.37 -6.74 -19.54
N GLY A 28 14.44 -6.36 -18.85
CA GLY A 28 15.16 -5.10 -19.10
C GLY A 28 14.52 -3.86 -18.46
N ILE A 29 13.45 -4.02 -17.66
CA ILE A 29 12.78 -2.93 -16.95
C ILE A 29 13.11 -3.02 -15.46
N THR A 30 13.56 -1.90 -14.90
CA THR A 30 13.81 -1.75 -13.45
C THR A 30 12.62 -1.09 -12.76
N VAL A 31 12.23 -1.62 -11.60
CA VAL A 31 11.13 -1.14 -10.77
C VAL A 31 11.70 -0.57 -9.47
N ASN A 32 11.16 0.58 -9.04
CA ASN A 32 11.50 1.27 -7.79
C ASN A 32 10.28 1.29 -6.85
N PRO A 33 10.16 0.34 -5.92
CA PRO A 33 9.10 0.37 -4.89
C PRO A 33 9.33 1.53 -3.91
N VAL A 34 8.24 2.10 -3.39
CA VAL A 34 8.28 3.07 -2.28
C VAL A 34 7.33 2.67 -1.15
N GLN A 35 7.81 2.89 0.07
CA GLN A 35 7.08 2.69 1.33
C GLN A 35 7.53 3.74 2.35
N SER A 36 6.90 3.78 3.52
CA SER A 36 7.41 4.60 4.62
C SER A 36 8.56 3.91 5.35
N THR A 37 9.09 4.59 6.37
CA THR A 37 10.07 4.02 7.32
C THR A 37 9.45 3.05 8.33
N ILE A 38 8.13 2.79 8.26
CA ILE A 38 7.46 1.76 9.04
C ILE A 38 7.88 0.39 8.50
N THR A 39 8.74 -0.31 9.23
CA THR A 39 9.29 -1.59 8.76
C THR A 39 8.23 -2.68 8.61
N GLU A 40 7.12 -2.57 9.32
CA GLU A 40 5.95 -3.45 9.23
C GLU A 40 5.30 -3.43 7.83
N GLU A 41 5.52 -2.37 7.04
CA GLU A 41 5.07 -2.27 5.64
C GLU A 41 5.91 -3.12 4.67
N THR A 42 7.13 -3.47 5.07
CA THR A 42 8.12 -4.10 4.18
C THR A 42 7.65 -5.44 3.64
N PHE A 43 6.95 -6.23 4.48
CA PHE A 43 6.50 -7.56 4.09
C PHE A 43 5.60 -7.51 2.85
N GLN A 44 4.58 -6.66 2.86
CA GLN A 44 3.61 -6.58 1.76
C GLN A 44 4.20 -5.91 0.52
N THR A 45 5.13 -4.96 0.68
CA THR A 45 5.88 -4.36 -0.43
C THR A 45 6.73 -5.41 -1.14
N LEU A 46 7.49 -6.23 -0.38
CA LEU A 46 8.32 -7.28 -0.95
C LEU A 46 7.50 -8.41 -1.59
N LEU A 47 6.27 -8.65 -1.14
CA LEU A 47 5.37 -9.61 -1.78
C LEU A 47 5.07 -9.19 -3.23
N VAL A 48 4.76 -7.91 -3.46
CA VAL A 48 4.55 -7.36 -4.81
C VAL A 48 5.85 -7.39 -5.61
N SER A 49 6.98 -7.00 -5.01
CA SER A 49 8.29 -7.06 -5.66
C SER A 49 8.63 -8.48 -6.15
N ARG A 50 8.39 -9.51 -5.32
CA ARG A 50 8.65 -10.91 -5.69
C ARG A 50 7.76 -11.37 -6.83
N ALA A 51 6.51 -10.91 -6.91
CA ALA A 51 5.64 -11.20 -8.04
C ALA A 51 6.15 -10.52 -9.33
N LEU A 52 6.60 -9.26 -9.26
CA LEU A 52 7.20 -8.56 -10.39
C LEU A 52 8.50 -9.22 -10.86
N GLU A 53 9.36 -9.70 -9.96
CA GLU A 53 10.55 -10.47 -10.35
C GLU A 53 10.17 -11.74 -11.12
N LYS A 54 9.07 -12.42 -10.78
CA LYS A 54 8.56 -13.57 -11.56
C LYS A 54 8.05 -13.19 -12.95
N LEU A 55 7.67 -11.93 -13.15
CA LEU A 55 7.35 -11.35 -14.45
C LEU A 55 8.58 -10.81 -15.20
N GLY A 56 9.80 -11.01 -14.67
CA GLY A 56 11.07 -10.69 -15.32
C GLY A 56 11.60 -9.28 -15.04
N TYR A 57 10.98 -8.51 -14.15
CA TYR A 57 11.48 -7.18 -13.76
C TYR A 57 12.70 -7.27 -12.85
N THR A 58 13.61 -6.30 -12.96
CA THR A 58 14.63 -6.06 -11.93
C THR A 58 14.03 -5.14 -10.88
N VAL A 59 13.85 -5.62 -9.65
CA VAL A 59 13.21 -4.81 -8.60
C VAL A 59 14.25 -4.33 -7.60
N ASN A 60 14.40 -3.01 -7.47
CA ASN A 60 15.27 -2.41 -6.48
C ASN A 60 14.72 -2.61 -5.06
N LYS A 61 15.58 -2.43 -4.05
CA LYS A 61 15.11 -2.35 -2.67
C LYS A 61 14.11 -1.20 -2.53
N PRO A 62 13.03 -1.36 -1.73
CA PRO A 62 12.09 -0.27 -1.50
C PRO A 62 12.82 0.96 -0.96
N SER A 63 12.48 2.13 -1.50
CA SER A 63 12.92 3.40 -0.92
C SER A 63 11.96 3.76 0.22
N GLU A 64 12.52 4.02 1.40
CA GLU A 64 11.77 4.41 2.60
C GLU A 64 11.74 5.94 2.69
N VAL A 65 10.56 6.53 2.52
CA VAL A 65 10.37 7.98 2.41
C VAL A 65 9.11 8.44 3.15
N ASP A 66 8.99 9.75 3.38
CA ASP A 66 7.70 10.33 3.80
C ASP A 66 6.59 10.01 2.78
N TYR A 67 5.34 9.84 3.23
CA TYR A 67 4.23 9.46 2.35
C TYR A 67 3.96 10.47 1.24
N ASN A 68 4.02 11.79 1.52
CA ASN A 68 3.81 12.81 0.48
C ASN A 68 4.94 12.79 -0.55
N VAL A 69 6.18 12.59 -0.09
CA VAL A 69 7.33 12.39 -0.98
C VAL A 69 7.11 11.15 -1.85
N GLY A 70 6.64 10.03 -1.26
CA GLY A 70 6.27 8.83 -1.99
C GLY A 70 5.22 9.08 -3.09
N TYR A 71 4.12 9.78 -2.77
CA TYR A 71 3.09 10.11 -3.77
C TYR A 71 3.61 11.01 -4.88
N THR A 72 4.39 12.03 -4.55
CA THR A 72 4.96 12.94 -5.57
C THR A 72 5.97 12.22 -6.47
N SER A 73 6.82 11.35 -5.92
CA SER A 73 7.73 10.50 -6.70
C SER A 73 7.00 9.49 -7.59
N LEU A 74 5.86 8.95 -7.14
CA LEU A 74 5.01 8.10 -7.98
C LEU A 74 4.36 8.90 -9.12
N ALA A 75 3.92 10.13 -8.85
CA ALA A 75 3.27 10.99 -9.85
C ALA A 75 4.24 11.58 -10.88
N SER A 76 5.52 11.72 -10.53
CA SER A 76 6.61 12.12 -11.43
C SER A 76 7.20 10.95 -12.23
N GLY A 77 7.04 9.72 -11.75
CA GLY A 77 7.60 8.51 -12.34
C GLY A 77 8.99 8.13 -11.80
N ASP A 78 9.50 8.85 -10.80
CA ASP A 78 10.76 8.49 -10.12
C ASP A 78 10.62 7.18 -9.32
N ALA A 79 9.41 6.93 -8.81
CA ALA A 79 8.98 5.70 -8.18
C ALA A 79 7.96 4.95 -9.05
N THR A 80 7.89 3.63 -8.89
CA THR A 80 7.04 2.77 -9.73
C THR A 80 5.74 2.37 -9.04
N PHE A 81 5.79 1.92 -7.79
CA PHE A 81 4.58 1.54 -7.06
C PHE A 81 4.73 1.70 -5.54
N THR A 82 3.60 1.81 -4.85
CA THR A 82 3.50 1.59 -3.41
C THR A 82 2.46 0.51 -3.12
N ALA A 83 2.71 -0.32 -2.11
CA ALA A 83 1.76 -1.34 -1.64
C ALA A 83 0.97 -0.88 -0.40
N VAL A 84 1.09 0.39 0.00
CA VAL A 84 0.56 0.94 1.27
C VAL A 84 -0.26 2.21 1.07
N ASN A 85 -1.01 2.28 -0.04
CA ASN A 85 -2.02 3.34 -0.20
C ASN A 85 -3.23 3.05 0.70
N TRP A 86 -3.30 3.73 1.84
CA TRP A 86 -4.40 3.59 2.79
C TRP A 86 -5.63 4.40 2.40
N THR A 87 -6.80 3.76 2.49
CA THR A 87 -8.11 4.43 2.46
C THR A 87 -8.76 4.30 3.85
N PRO A 88 -9.28 5.39 4.44
CA PRO A 88 -9.36 6.75 3.89
C PRO A 88 -8.13 7.63 4.17
N LEU A 89 -7.13 7.13 4.91
CA LEU A 89 -6.05 7.97 5.47
C LEU A 89 -5.28 8.78 4.43
N HIS A 90 -5.05 8.21 3.25
CA HIS A 90 -4.22 8.84 2.22
C HIS A 90 -5.04 9.46 1.09
N ASP A 91 -6.38 9.48 1.17
CA ASP A 91 -7.23 9.97 0.09
C ASP A 91 -6.88 11.43 -0.27
N ASN A 92 -6.70 12.30 0.72
CA ASN A 92 -6.31 13.70 0.48
C ASN A 92 -4.91 13.83 -0.16
N MET A 93 -3.95 13.00 0.24
CA MET A 93 -2.59 13.00 -0.34
C MET A 93 -2.61 12.48 -1.78
N TYR A 94 -3.37 11.42 -2.04
CA TYR A 94 -3.58 10.83 -3.36
C TYR A 94 -4.20 11.84 -4.32
N GLU A 95 -5.31 12.48 -3.94
CA GLU A 95 -5.98 13.49 -4.77
C GLU A 95 -5.09 14.71 -5.01
N ALA A 96 -4.42 15.21 -3.96
CA ALA A 96 -3.53 16.37 -4.08
C ALA A 96 -2.32 16.10 -4.99
N ALA A 97 -1.81 14.87 -5.02
CA ALA A 97 -0.72 14.47 -5.91
C ALA A 97 -1.17 14.19 -7.36
N GLY A 98 -2.47 14.32 -7.66
CA GLY A 98 -3.04 14.26 -9.00
C GLY A 98 -4.08 13.16 -9.21
N GLY A 99 -4.37 12.35 -8.19
CA GLY A 99 -5.42 11.35 -8.18
C GLY A 99 -5.36 10.37 -9.36
N ASP A 100 -6.53 9.94 -9.83
CA ASP A 100 -6.66 8.99 -10.95
C ASP A 100 -6.05 9.50 -12.27
N LYS A 101 -5.76 10.81 -12.40
CA LYS A 101 -5.07 11.36 -13.58
C LYS A 101 -3.58 11.03 -13.60
N LYS A 102 -3.00 10.73 -12.44
CA LYS A 102 -1.58 10.45 -12.26
C LYS A 102 -1.30 9.01 -11.86
N PHE A 103 -2.24 8.37 -11.18
CA PHE A 103 -2.02 7.06 -10.59
C PHE A 103 -2.90 5.99 -11.22
N TYR A 104 -2.28 4.83 -11.46
CA TYR A 104 -3.01 3.59 -11.64
C TYR A 104 -3.32 3.00 -10.26
N ARG A 105 -4.59 2.73 -9.96
CA ARG A 105 -5.02 2.09 -8.71
C ARG A 105 -6.24 1.22 -8.97
N GLU A 106 -6.04 -0.10 -8.91
CA GLU A 106 -7.08 -1.10 -9.18
C GLU A 106 -7.09 -2.20 -8.13
N GLY A 107 -8.29 -2.71 -7.84
CA GLY A 107 -8.50 -3.74 -6.82
C GLY A 107 -8.25 -3.26 -5.39
N VAL A 108 -8.25 -4.21 -4.44
CA VAL A 108 -7.95 -3.94 -3.03
C VAL A 108 -6.97 -4.99 -2.52
N PHE A 109 -5.76 -4.55 -2.19
CA PHE A 109 -4.68 -5.45 -1.80
C PHE A 109 -4.84 -6.00 -0.38
N VAL A 110 -5.23 -5.14 0.57
CA VAL A 110 -5.49 -5.50 1.97
C VAL A 110 -6.89 -5.01 2.35
N ASN A 111 -7.74 -5.92 2.83
CA ASN A 111 -9.09 -5.62 3.32
C ASN A 111 -9.18 -5.85 4.83
N GLY A 112 -10.13 -5.18 5.49
CA GLY A 112 -10.43 -5.41 6.91
C GLY A 112 -9.42 -4.79 7.88
N ALA A 113 -8.59 -3.85 7.43
CA ALA A 113 -7.78 -3.04 8.31
C ALA A 113 -8.66 -2.13 9.19
N ALA A 114 -8.21 -1.83 10.40
CA ALA A 114 -8.98 -1.09 11.39
C ALA A 114 -8.16 0.05 12.01
N GLN A 115 -8.86 1.06 12.50
CA GLN A 115 -8.32 2.22 13.19
C GLN A 115 -9.23 2.60 14.35
N GLY A 116 -8.69 3.25 15.39
CA GLY A 116 -9.51 3.74 16.49
C GLY A 116 -8.72 4.31 17.65
N TYR A 117 -9.47 4.73 18.67
CA TYR A 117 -8.94 5.16 19.96
C TYR A 117 -9.14 4.07 20.99
N LEU A 118 -8.14 3.88 21.83
CA LEU A 118 -8.16 2.87 22.87
C LEU A 118 -7.74 3.51 24.20
N ILE A 119 -8.27 2.97 25.28
CA ILE A 119 -7.81 3.20 26.64
C ILE A 119 -7.60 1.84 27.30
N ASP A 120 -6.89 1.81 28.42
CA ASP A 120 -6.74 0.57 29.17
C ASP A 120 -8.09 0.07 29.70
N LYS A 121 -8.28 -1.25 29.66
CA LYS A 121 -9.54 -1.89 30.04
C LYS A 121 -9.93 -1.61 31.50
N LYS A 122 -8.94 -1.52 32.40
CA LYS A 122 -9.19 -1.30 33.83
C LYS A 122 -9.86 0.05 34.06
N THR A 123 -9.34 1.12 33.48
CA THR A 123 -9.91 2.47 33.60
C THR A 123 -11.27 2.55 32.90
N ALA A 124 -11.39 1.94 31.72
CA ALA A 124 -12.67 1.85 31.00
C ALA A 124 -13.78 1.22 31.86
N ASP A 125 -13.50 0.07 32.47
CA ASP A 125 -14.47 -0.68 33.28
C ASP A 125 -14.80 0.04 34.60
N GLN A 126 -13.82 0.69 35.24
CA GLN A 126 -13.97 1.40 36.51
C GLN A 126 -14.83 2.65 36.36
N TYR A 127 -14.57 3.46 35.33
CA TYR A 127 -15.24 4.75 35.11
C TYR A 127 -16.35 4.68 34.05
N LYS A 128 -16.64 3.48 33.53
CA LYS A 128 -17.64 3.23 32.47
C LYS A 128 -17.40 4.12 31.24
N ILE A 129 -16.14 4.21 30.83
CA ILE A 129 -15.73 4.98 29.65
C ILE A 129 -15.92 4.11 28.43
N THR A 130 -16.87 4.50 27.56
CA THR A 130 -17.24 3.76 26.35
C THR A 130 -17.19 4.64 25.10
N ASN A 131 -17.02 5.95 25.26
CA ASN A 131 -16.96 6.90 24.15
C ASN A 131 -15.92 8.01 24.44
N ILE A 132 -15.16 8.41 23.42
CA ILE A 132 -14.15 9.47 23.52
C ILE A 132 -14.74 10.81 23.98
N ALA A 133 -16.01 11.10 23.69
CA ALA A 133 -16.69 12.31 24.14
C ALA A 133 -16.72 12.45 25.67
N GLN A 134 -16.57 11.35 26.43
CA GLN A 134 -16.49 11.40 27.89
C GLN A 134 -15.19 12.07 28.38
N LEU A 135 -14.13 12.11 27.56
CA LEU A 135 -12.89 12.82 27.89
C LEU A 135 -13.06 14.36 27.81
N LYS A 136 -14.22 14.88 27.38
CA LYS A 136 -14.53 16.31 27.59
C LYS A 136 -14.68 16.68 29.05
N ASP A 137 -15.05 15.73 29.91
CA ASP A 137 -15.04 15.97 31.36
C ASP A 137 -13.58 16.04 31.83
N PRO A 138 -13.11 17.19 32.37
CA PRO A 138 -11.73 17.33 32.83
C PRO A 138 -11.34 16.30 33.91
N LYS A 139 -12.31 15.77 34.68
CA LYS A 139 -12.05 14.73 35.68
C LYS A 139 -11.70 13.39 35.04
N ILE A 140 -12.31 13.08 33.90
CA ILE A 140 -12.02 11.86 33.13
C ILE A 140 -10.74 12.05 32.31
N ALA A 141 -10.55 13.21 31.67
CA ALA A 141 -9.33 13.51 30.92
C ALA A 141 -8.09 13.41 31.81
N LYS A 142 -8.17 13.94 33.03
CA LYS A 142 -7.07 13.93 34.02
C LYS A 142 -6.60 12.52 34.42
N LEU A 143 -7.41 11.48 34.19
CA LEU A 143 -6.98 10.10 34.42
C LEU A 143 -5.86 9.68 33.45
N PHE A 144 -5.76 10.34 32.31
CA PHE A 144 -4.79 10.09 31.25
C PHE A 144 -3.80 11.24 31.07
N ASP A 145 -3.73 12.16 32.04
CA ASP A 145 -2.74 13.24 32.08
C ASP A 145 -1.41 12.68 32.61
N THR A 146 -0.39 12.74 31.76
CA THR A 146 0.97 12.26 32.05
C THR A 146 1.98 13.38 32.19
N ASN A 147 1.60 14.63 31.88
CA ASN A 147 2.49 15.78 31.85
C ASN A 147 2.13 16.88 32.89
N GLY A 148 0.96 16.79 33.52
CA GLY A 148 0.48 17.67 34.59
C GLY A 148 -0.27 18.92 34.13
N ASP A 149 -0.63 19.06 32.85
CA ASP A 149 -1.33 20.23 32.31
C ASP A 149 -2.87 20.16 32.46
N GLY A 150 -3.40 19.03 32.96
CA GLY A 150 -4.82 18.79 33.17
C GLY A 150 -5.57 18.27 31.95
N LYS A 151 -4.89 17.98 30.83
CA LYS A 151 -5.46 17.35 29.62
C LYS A 151 -5.02 15.88 29.53
N ALA A 152 -5.82 15.08 28.81
CA ALA A 152 -5.42 13.73 28.47
C ALA A 152 -4.30 13.74 27.42
N ASP A 153 -3.23 12.99 27.66
CA ASP A 153 -2.14 12.81 26.70
C ASP A 153 -2.46 11.67 25.72
N LEU A 154 -2.82 12.04 24.48
CA LEU A 154 -3.04 11.08 23.41
C LEU A 154 -1.71 10.77 22.71
N THR A 155 -1.25 9.52 22.78
CA THR A 155 -0.19 9.03 21.87
C THR A 155 -0.75 8.99 20.44
N GLY A 156 -0.37 9.99 19.64
CA GLY A 156 -0.92 10.22 18.30
C GLY A 156 -0.09 9.62 17.17
N CYS A 157 -0.16 10.28 16.02
CA CYS A 157 0.58 9.89 14.82
C CYS A 157 1.78 10.79 14.57
N ASN A 158 2.77 10.26 13.84
CA ASN A 158 3.92 11.06 13.40
C ASN A 158 3.46 12.16 12.42
N PRO A 159 4.12 13.33 12.42
CA PRO A 159 3.86 14.36 11.43
C PRO A 159 3.99 13.83 10.00
N GLY A 160 3.03 14.18 9.14
CA GLY A 160 2.99 13.75 7.74
C GLY A 160 2.21 12.45 7.49
N TRP A 161 1.81 11.72 8.54
CA TRP A 161 0.96 10.54 8.39
C TRP A 161 -0.49 10.92 8.21
N GLY A 162 -1.24 10.19 7.37
CA GLY A 162 -2.67 10.48 7.16
C GLY A 162 -3.52 10.47 8.44
N CYS A 163 -3.14 9.65 9.43
CA CYS A 163 -3.83 9.61 10.71
C CYS A 163 -3.61 10.84 11.59
N GLU A 164 -2.56 11.64 11.38
CA GLU A 164 -2.39 12.94 12.04
C GLU A 164 -3.58 13.86 11.70
N GLY A 165 -3.87 14.00 10.41
CA GLY A 165 -4.99 14.80 9.93
C GLY A 165 -6.33 14.27 10.43
N ALA A 166 -6.52 12.96 10.44
CA ALA A 166 -7.74 12.33 10.94
C ALA A 166 -7.96 12.58 12.44
N ILE A 167 -6.92 12.40 13.27
CA ILE A 167 -6.96 12.65 14.72
C ILE A 167 -7.28 14.12 14.99
N ASN A 168 -6.52 15.04 14.39
CA ASN A 168 -6.70 16.48 14.61
C ASN A 168 -8.10 16.95 14.19
N HIS A 169 -8.60 16.44 13.06
CA HIS A 169 -9.95 16.74 12.59
C HIS A 169 -11.05 16.25 13.55
N GLN A 170 -10.87 15.07 14.13
CA GLN A 170 -11.84 14.49 15.07
C GLN A 170 -11.79 15.22 16.42
N LEU A 171 -10.60 15.47 16.97
CA LEU A 171 -10.44 16.17 18.25
C LEU A 171 -11.00 17.59 18.23
N ALA A 172 -10.93 18.29 17.08
CA ALA A 172 -11.55 19.61 16.93
C ALA A 172 -13.09 19.60 17.08
N ARG A 173 -13.71 18.42 17.07
CA ARG A 173 -15.17 18.21 17.17
C ARG A 173 -15.59 17.42 18.39
N VAL A 174 -14.64 16.85 19.14
CA VAL A 174 -14.93 16.00 20.30
C VAL A 174 -15.15 16.83 21.53
#